data_AF-A0A8T6BVM7-F1
#
_entry.id   AF-A0A8T6BVM7-F1
#
_cell.length_a   1.000
_cell.length_b   1.000
_cell.length_c   1.000
_cell.angle_alpha   90.00
_cell.angle_beta   90.00
_cell.angle_gamma   90.00
#
_symmetry.space_group_name_H-M   'P 1'
#
loop_
_entity.id
_entity.type
_entity.pdbx_description
1 polymer ?
#
loop_
_entity_poly.entity_id
_entity_poly.type
_entity_poly.pdbx_seq_one_letter_code
_entity_poly.pdbx_strand_id
1 'polypeptide(L)'
;FRTFIRTQEKNSGPHGDDFEPFVEMNWIHNSKDFAVSMNGVKVEQDGASNLGEIKLGVNGNLNPAASVWGNVGVQLGDNGYNDTAVMVGLKYKF
;
A
#
# COMPACT_ATOMS: atom_id res chain seq x y z
N PHE A 1 8.76 -15.23 9.79
CA PHE A 1 7.49 -14.74 10.36
C PHE A 1 7.08 -13.49 9.59
N ARG A 2 5.78 -13.27 9.33
CA ARG A 2 5.31 -12.03 8.68
C ARG A 2 4.75 -11.12 9.76
N THR A 3 5.42 -10.02 10.04
CA THR A 3 4.93 -9.00 10.96
C THR A 3 4.33 -7.88 10.12
N PHE A 4 3.07 -7.55 10.38
CA PHE A 4 2.36 -6.46 9.73
C PHE A 4 2.07 -5.38 10.77
N ILE A 5 2.54 -4.17 10.53
CA ILE A 5 2.15 -3.00 11.31
C ILE A 5 1.41 -2.09 10.33
N ARG A 6 0.12 -1.88 10.57
CA ARG A 6 -0.73 -0.97 9.78
C ARG A 6 -1.14 0.20 10.67
N THR A 7 -0.58 1.37 10.39
CA THR A 7 -1.03 2.63 10.98
C THR A 7 -1.97 3.28 9.98
N GLN A 8 -3.23 3.48 10.38
CA GLN A 8 -4.21 4.25 9.62
C GLN A 8 -4.50 5.53 10.40
N GLU A 9 -4.16 6.67 9.81
CA GLU A 9 -4.57 7.98 10.34
C GLU A 9 -5.65 8.54 9.42
N LYS A 10 -6.83 8.80 10.00
CA LYS A 10 -7.93 9.49 9.33
C LYS A 10 -7.90 10.93 9.80
N ASN A 11 -7.71 11.87 8.89
CA ASN A 11 -7.57 13.29 9.25
C ASN A 11 -8.67 14.08 8.55
N SER A 12 -9.87 14.14 9.13
CA SER A 12 -11.02 14.81 8.52
C SER A 12 -10.71 16.29 8.27
N GLY A 13 -10.53 16.66 6.99
CA GLY A 13 -10.25 18.04 6.58
C GLY A 13 -11.44 18.99 6.86
N PRO A 14 -11.29 20.30 6.62
CA PRO A 14 -12.27 21.33 7.00
C PRO A 14 -13.64 21.24 6.30
N HIS A 15 -13.82 20.32 5.34
CA HIS A 15 -15.07 20.08 4.60
C HIS A 15 -15.71 18.75 5.03
N GLY A 16 -16.02 18.63 6.32
CA GLY A 16 -16.52 17.42 6.99
C GLY A 16 -17.52 16.57 6.20
N ASP A 17 -17.46 15.27 6.48
CA ASP A 17 -18.30 14.15 6.02
C ASP A 17 -18.24 13.76 4.54
N ASP A 18 -18.02 14.70 3.61
CA ASP A 18 -17.95 14.37 2.18
C ASP A 18 -16.55 13.96 1.72
N PHE A 19 -15.51 14.26 2.50
CA PHE A 19 -14.11 14.00 2.15
C PHE A 19 -13.33 13.39 3.31
N GLU A 20 -12.96 12.11 3.18
CA GLU A 20 -12.18 11.36 4.16
C GLU A 20 -10.77 11.07 3.62
N PRO A 21 -9.75 11.89 3.93
CA PRO A 21 -8.39 11.55 3.62
C PRO A 21 -7.88 10.46 4.59
N PHE A 22 -7.04 9.59 4.06
CA PHE A 22 -6.43 8.50 4.80
C PHE A 22 -4.97 8.34 4.39
N VAL A 23 -4.15 7.97 5.36
CA VAL A 23 -2.79 7.47 5.14
C VAL A 23 -2.71 6.05 5.65
N GLU A 24 -2.06 5.19 4.88
CA GLU A 24 -1.73 3.84 5.26
C GLU A 24 -0.23 3.61 5.09
N MET A 25 0.38 2.99 6.09
CA MET A 25 1.75 2.51 5.99
C MET A 25 1.74 1.01 6.26
N ASN A 26 2.30 0.24 5.33
CA ASN A 26 2.46 -1.20 5.43
C ASN A 26 3.93 -1.53 5.38
N TRP A 27 4.46 -2.07 6.47
CA TRP A 27 5.80 -2.66 6.48
C TRP A 27 5.68 -4.17 6.41
N ILE A 28 6.19 -4.77 5.33
CA ILE A 28 6.23 -6.21 5.13
C ILE A 28 7.67 -6.66 5.33
N HIS A 29 7.92 -7.29 6.48
CA HIS A 29 9.18 -7.98 6.75
C HIS A 29 9.02 -9.45 6.38
N ASN A 30 9.73 -9.90 5.35
CA ASN A 30 9.67 -11.29 4.88
C ASN A 30 10.98 -12.00 5.22
N SER A 31 11.04 -12.64 6.39
CA SER A 31 12.23 -13.41 6.83
C SER A 31 12.38 -14.78 6.14
N LYS A 32 11.72 -15.02 5.00
CA LYS A 32 11.82 -16.28 4.26
C LYS A 32 12.69 -16.09 3.04
N ASP A 33 13.95 -16.46 3.19
CA ASP A 33 14.78 -16.97 2.11
C ASP A 33 14.01 -18.05 1.34
N PHE A 34 13.50 -17.72 0.16
CA PHE A 34 13.28 -18.75 -0.87
C PHE A 34 14.64 -19.10 -1.48
N ALA A 35 15.52 -19.69 -0.67
CA ALA A 35 16.78 -20.26 -1.13
C ALA A 35 16.48 -21.61 -1.78
N VAL A 36 16.24 -21.61 -3.08
CA VAL A 36 16.27 -22.86 -3.85
C VAL A 36 17.74 -23.17 -4.12
N SER A 37 18.33 -24.08 -3.33
CA SER A 37 19.67 -24.60 -3.62
C SER A 37 19.58 -25.57 -4.80
N MET A 38 19.93 -25.11 -6.00
CA MET A 38 20.34 -25.99 -7.10
C MET A 38 21.84 -25.82 -7.29
N ASN A 39 22.59 -26.89 -6.99
CA ASN A 39 24.01 -27.04 -7.33
C ASN A 39 24.99 -26.02 -6.70
N GLY A 40 24.79 -25.65 -5.43
CA GLY A 40 25.80 -24.89 -4.66
C GLY A 40 25.89 -23.40 -4.98
N VAL A 41 25.07 -22.91 -5.92
CA VAL A 41 24.86 -21.47 -6.11
C VAL A 41 23.73 -21.05 -5.17
N LYS A 42 24.10 -20.46 -4.04
CA LYS A 42 23.17 -19.86 -3.09
C LYS A 42 22.62 -18.58 -3.72
N VAL A 43 21.52 -18.69 -4.47
CA VAL A 43 20.75 -17.51 -4.87
C VAL A 43 19.95 -17.09 -3.64
N GLU A 44 20.57 -16.27 -2.79
CA GLU A 44 19.80 -15.38 -1.93
C GLU A 44 18.94 -14.55 -2.90
N GLN A 45 17.63 -14.75 -2.83
CA GLN A 45 16.66 -13.97 -3.60
C GLN A 45 16.60 -12.58 -2.95
N ASP A 46 17.69 -11.84 -3.16
CA ASP A 46 18.12 -10.61 -2.51
C ASP A 46 17.32 -9.40 -3.02
N GLY A 47 16.00 -9.57 -3.14
CA GLY A 47 15.16 -8.64 -3.89
C GLY A 47 14.04 -7.98 -3.10
N ALA A 48 13.63 -8.54 -1.96
CA ALA A 48 12.50 -8.01 -1.19
C ALA A 48 12.43 -8.60 0.24
N SER A 49 13.56 -8.65 0.94
CA SER A 49 13.60 -9.08 2.36
C SER A 49 12.84 -8.08 3.25
N ASN A 50 12.91 -6.79 2.91
CA ASN A 50 12.07 -5.73 3.46
C ASN A 50 11.36 -4.97 2.34
N LEU A 51 10.05 -4.81 2.48
CA LEU A 51 9.22 -4.02 1.60
C LEU A 51 8.40 -3.03 2.43
N GLY A 52 8.63 -1.75 2.21
CA GLY A 52 7.84 -0.67 2.77
C GLY A 52 6.86 -0.16 1.72
N GLU A 53 5.61 -0.02 2.08
CA GLU A 53 4.60 0.61 1.24
C GLU A 53 3.93 1.73 2.02
N ILE A 54 3.81 2.89 1.39
CA ILE A 54 3.08 4.04 1.91
C ILE A 54 1.98 4.37 0.91
N LYS A 55 0.74 4.43 1.37
CA LYS A 55 -0.41 4.82 0.58
C LYS A 55 -1.06 6.06 1.19
N LEU A 56 -1.36 7.03 0.35
CA LEU A 56 -2.08 8.25 0.70
C LEU A 56 -3.29 8.32 -0.19
N GLY A 57 -4.47 8.53 0.38
CA GLY A 57 -5.69 8.54 -0.39
C GLY A 57 -6.76 9.38 0.22
N VAL A 58 -7.81 9.57 -0.57
CA VAL A 58 -8.95 10.39 -0.23
C VAL A 58 -10.20 9.69 -0.76
N ASN A 59 -11.22 9.62 0.09
CA ASN A 59 -12.53 9.11 -0.28
C ASN A 59 -13.51 10.26 -0.29
N GLY A 60 -14.32 10.32 -1.35
CA GLY A 60 -15.34 11.33 -1.55
C GLY A 60 -16.71 10.71 -1.79
N ASN A 61 -17.74 11.16 -1.07
CA ASN A 61 -19.10 10.78 -1.42
C ASN A 61 -19.73 11.88 -2.28
N LEU A 62 -20.06 11.56 -3.54
CA LEU A 62 -20.72 12.50 -4.44
C LEU A 62 -22.23 12.54 -4.15
N ASN A 63 -22.81 11.35 -3.91
CA ASN A 63 -24.23 11.16 -3.65
C ASN A 63 -24.40 9.88 -2.80
N PRO A 64 -25.56 9.64 -2.17
CA PRO A 64 -25.83 8.37 -1.46
C PRO A 64 -25.68 7.11 -2.36
N ALA A 65 -25.81 7.29 -3.67
CA ALA A 65 -25.65 6.25 -4.70
C ALA A 65 -24.28 6.26 -5.38
N ALA A 66 -23.43 7.27 -5.18
CA ALA A 66 -22.17 7.42 -5.90
C ALA A 66 -21.04 7.90 -4.98
N SER A 67 -19.97 7.11 -4.90
CA SER A 67 -18.74 7.45 -4.19
C SER A 67 -17.55 7.42 -5.15
N VAL A 68 -16.59 8.30 -4.93
CA VAL A 68 -15.31 8.32 -5.62
C VAL A 68 -14.20 8.10 -4.60
N TRP A 69 -13.13 7.43 -5.01
CA TRP A 69 -11.93 7.33 -4.21
C TRP A 69 -10.71 7.53 -5.11
N GLY A 70 -9.64 8.07 -4.53
CA GLY A 70 -8.35 8.21 -5.19
C GLY A 70 -7.24 7.98 -4.19
N ASN A 71 -6.19 7.26 -4.59
CA ASN A 71 -5.01 7.07 -3.78
C ASN A 71 -3.74 6.96 -4.62
N VAL A 72 -2.63 7.30 -3.98
CA VAL A 72 -1.28 7.15 -4.49
C VAL A 72 -0.49 6.31 -3.49
N GLY A 73 0.13 5.26 -4.00
CA GLY A 73 0.99 4.36 -3.25
C GLY A 73 2.42 4.43 -3.78
N VAL A 74 3.38 4.48 -2.88
CA VAL A 74 4.79 4.28 -3.19
C VAL A 74 5.27 3.05 -2.45
N GLN A 75 5.92 2.14 -3.18
CA GLN A 75 6.48 0.92 -2.64
C GLN A 75 8.01 0.97 -2.80
N LEU A 76 8.71 0.86 -1.68
CA LEU A 76 10.17 0.92 -1.56
C LEU A 76 10.68 -0.42 -1.01
N GLY A 77 11.61 -1.05 -1.72
CA GLY A 77 12.22 -2.33 -1.31
C GLY A 77 13.74 -2.35 -1.42
N ASP A 78 14.37 -3.22 -0.61
CA ASP A 78 15.82 -3.46 -0.59
C ASP A 78 16.26 -4.19 -1.87
N ASN A 79 16.35 -3.46 -3.00
CA ASN A 79 17.20 -3.71 -4.18
C ASN A 79 17.07 -2.57 -5.23
N GLY A 80 16.64 -1.36 -4.82
CA GLY A 80 16.32 -0.27 -5.76
C GLY A 80 14.94 -0.41 -6.43
N TYR A 81 14.07 -1.26 -5.89
CA TYR A 81 12.68 -1.38 -6.37
C TYR A 81 11.87 -0.18 -5.86
N ASN A 82 11.47 0.70 -6.78
CA ASN A 82 10.57 1.83 -6.55
C ASN A 82 9.40 1.70 -7.52
N ASP A 83 8.26 1.22 -7.02
CA ASP A 83 7.01 1.21 -7.77
C ASP A 83 6.10 2.30 -7.20
N THR A 84 5.72 3.25 -8.05
CA THR A 84 4.74 4.28 -7.72
C THR A 84 3.45 3.95 -8.46
N ALA A 85 2.40 3.66 -7.70
CA ALA A 85 1.09 3.32 -8.22
C ALA A 85 0.11 4.44 -7.89
N VAL A 86 -0.68 4.85 -8.88
CA VAL A 86 -1.81 5.76 -8.67
C VAL A 86 -3.08 4.99 -9.02
N MET A 87 -4.05 5.01 -8.11
CA MET A 87 -5.34 4.36 -8.30
C MET A 87 -6.45 5.38 -8.12
N VAL A 88 -7.44 5.33 -9.00
CA VAL A 88 -8.69 6.09 -8.89
C VAL A 88 -9.86 5.17 -9.18
N GLY A 89 -10.98 5.38 -8.51
CA GLY A 89 -12.16 4.57 -8.75
C GLY A 89 -13.46 5.30 -8.43
N LEU A 90 -14.49 4.86 -9.12
CA LEU A 90 -15.86 5.30 -8.92
C LEU A 90 -16.69 4.09 -8.52
N LYS A 91 -17.52 4.24 -7.49
CA LYS A 91 -18.46 3.25 -7.03
C LYS A 91 -19.87 3.82 -7.17
N TYR A 92 -20.68 3.18 -8.00
CA TYR A 92 -22.08 3.51 -8.17
C TYR A 92 -22.95 2.35 -7.66
N LYS A 93 -23.96 2.65 -6.84
CA LYS A 93 -24.96 1.70 -6.34
C LYS A 93 -26.27 1.95 -7.09
N PHE A 94 -26.80 0.91 -7.71
CA PHE A 94 -28.09 0.88 -8.41
C PHE A 94 -29.16 0.20 -7.55
#